data_AF-A0A837S1S3-F1
#
_entry.id   AF-A0A837S1S3-F1
#
_cell.length_a   1.000
_cell.length_b   1.000
_cell.length_c   1.000
_cell.angle_alpha   90.00
_cell.angle_beta   90.00
_cell.angle_gamma   90.00
#
_symmetry.space_group_name_H-M   'P 1'
#
loop_
_entity.id
_entity.type
_entity.pdbx_description
1 polymer ?
#
loop_
_entity_poly.entity_id
_entity_poly.type
_entity_poly.pdbx_seq_one_letter_code
_entity_poly.pdbx_strand_id
1 'polypeptide(L)'
;MLMDYISPIKEFKDRIFHTHAKDAEVFEDRLKAYGVYNKQLNFSFEDSGYWRYRMPGLGQIDWKNFVNELREIGYDDVISIEHEDPLYEGSEEKVKKGLSLGIEYLKKLV
;
A
#
# COMPACT_ATOMS: atom_id res chain seq x y z
N MET A 1 1.27 10.45 -4.20
CA MET A 1 2.38 9.84 -3.44
C MET A 1 3.64 10.70 -3.59
N LEU A 2 4.55 10.62 -2.60
CA LEU A 2 5.77 11.45 -2.54
C LEU A 2 6.93 10.90 -3.40
N MET A 3 6.76 9.73 -4.00
CA MET A 3 7.75 9.01 -4.80
C MET A 3 7.03 8.34 -5.97
N ASP A 4 7.71 8.22 -7.10
CA ASP A 4 7.28 7.38 -8.23
C ASP A 4 7.62 5.91 -7.94
N TYR A 5 6.58 5.13 -7.66
CA TYR A 5 6.66 3.70 -7.38
C TYR A 5 6.31 2.83 -8.61
N ILE A 6 6.00 3.45 -9.76
CA ILE A 6 5.58 2.75 -10.97
C ILE A 6 6.77 2.54 -11.92
N SER A 7 7.52 3.60 -12.22
CA SER A 7 8.67 3.52 -13.15
C SER A 7 9.69 2.42 -12.80
N PRO A 8 9.98 2.11 -11.52
CA PRO A 8 10.88 1.00 -11.17
C PRO A 8 10.43 -0.36 -11.71
N ILE A 9 9.14 -0.61 -11.95
CA ILE A 9 8.65 -1.89 -12.46
C ILE A 9 9.32 -2.24 -13.78
N LYS A 10 9.36 -1.27 -14.71
CA LYS A 10 9.98 -1.43 -16.02
C LYS A 10 11.51 -1.44 -15.95
N GLU A 11 12.09 -0.58 -15.11
CA GLU A 11 13.55 -0.49 -14.93
C GLU A 11 14.15 -1.79 -14.40
N PHE A 12 13.45 -2.45 -13.48
CA PHE A 12 13.91 -3.65 -12.79
C PHE A 12 13.23 -4.93 -13.26
N LYS A 13 12.58 -4.95 -14.43
CA LYS A 13 11.75 -6.08 -14.89
C LYS A 13 12.36 -7.48 -14.72
N ASP A 14 13.67 -7.63 -14.96
CA ASP A 14 14.38 -8.92 -14.88
C ASP A 14 14.85 -9.25 -13.44
N ARG A 15 14.50 -8.41 -12.47
CA ARG A 15 14.91 -8.46 -11.05
C ARG A 15 13.74 -8.34 -10.08
N ILE A 16 12.50 -8.44 -10.56
CA ILE A 16 11.30 -8.48 -9.72
C ILE A 16 10.94 -9.95 -9.51
N PHE A 17 11.30 -10.49 -8.35
CA PHE A 17 11.06 -11.91 -8.00
C PHE A 17 9.81 -12.13 -7.17
N HIS A 18 9.26 -11.07 -6.56
CA HIS A 18 8.07 -11.11 -5.75
C HIS A 18 7.51 -9.70 -5.58
N THR A 19 6.20 -9.58 -5.36
CA THR A 19 5.56 -8.27 -5.11
C THR A 19 4.68 -8.33 -3.88
N HIS A 20 4.72 -7.27 -3.08
CA HIS A 20 3.84 -7.07 -1.95
C HIS A 20 2.83 -5.95 -2.25
N ALA A 21 1.54 -6.24 -2.05
CA ALA A 21 0.49 -5.27 -2.05
C ALA A 21 0.36 -4.64 -0.65
N LYS A 22 1.00 -3.49 -0.47
CA LYS A 22 0.93 -2.65 0.73
C LYS A 22 0.43 -1.26 0.34
N ASP A 23 -0.71 -0.85 0.88
CA ASP A 23 -1.32 0.44 0.55
C ASP A 23 -1.10 1.45 1.68
N ALA A 24 -1.21 2.72 1.35
CA ALA A 24 -1.03 3.81 2.30
C ALA A 24 -1.89 5.02 1.91
N GLU A 25 -2.27 5.79 2.91
CA GLU A 25 -2.88 7.10 2.71
C GLU A 25 -2.05 8.19 3.37
N VAL A 26 -2.00 9.34 2.71
CA VAL A 26 -1.32 10.57 3.12
C VAL A 26 -2.39 11.61 3.43
N PHE A 27 -2.36 12.13 4.66
CA PHE A 27 -3.15 13.26 5.11
C PHE A 27 -2.45 14.57 4.73
N GLU A 28 -2.90 15.23 3.66
CA GLU A 28 -2.23 16.41 3.10
C GLU A 28 -2.10 17.58 4.08
N ASP A 29 -3.12 17.80 4.90
CA ASP A 29 -3.14 18.81 5.95
C ASP A 29 -2.03 18.55 6.99
N ARG A 30 -1.86 17.31 7.41
CA ARG A 30 -0.83 16.90 8.36
C ARG A 30 0.55 16.87 7.73
N LEU A 31 0.67 16.52 6.44
CA LEU A 31 1.94 16.58 5.72
C LEU A 31 2.46 18.01 5.64
N LYS A 32 1.58 18.99 5.43
CA LYS A 32 1.94 20.43 5.47
C LYS A 32 2.43 20.87 6.85
N ALA A 33 1.88 20.28 7.92
CA ALA A 33 2.26 20.61 9.29
C ALA A 33 3.57 19.93 9.75
N TYR A 34 3.74 18.65 9.43
CA TYR A 34 4.85 17.83 9.92
C TYR A 34 6.03 17.70 8.95
N GLY A 35 5.81 17.98 7.66
CA GLY A 35 6.78 17.73 6.60
C GLY A 35 7.04 16.23 6.37
N VAL A 36 7.93 15.93 5.42
CA VAL A 36 8.22 14.55 4.98
C VAL A 36 8.90 13.69 6.05
N TYR A 37 9.51 14.31 7.07
CA TYR A 37 10.09 13.59 8.20
C TYR A 37 9.07 13.18 9.26
N ASN A 38 7.81 13.57 9.10
CA ASN A 38 6.73 13.21 10.01
C ASN A 38 6.95 13.71 11.45
N LYS A 39 6.01 13.37 12.34
CA LYS A 39 6.08 13.71 13.77
C LYS A 39 7.20 12.92 14.46
N GLN A 40 8.16 13.63 15.06
CA GLN A 40 9.31 13.04 15.76
C GLN A 40 9.07 12.85 17.27
N LEU A 41 8.10 13.57 17.85
CA LEU A 41 7.73 13.50 19.26
C LEU A 41 6.28 13.04 19.40
N ASN A 42 5.95 12.30 20.47
CA ASN A 42 4.60 11.80 20.74
C ASN A 42 4.00 10.92 19.62
N PHE A 43 4.82 10.20 18.86
CA PHE A 43 4.35 9.21 17.88
C PHE A 43 3.60 8.08 18.59
N SER A 44 2.47 7.67 18.03
CA SER A 44 1.79 6.44 18.44
C SER A 44 1.21 5.75 17.20
N PHE A 45 0.89 4.47 17.30
CA PHE A 45 0.28 3.74 16.17
C PHE A 45 -1.13 4.28 15.85
N GLU A 46 -1.82 4.84 16.83
CA GLU A 46 -3.11 5.51 16.66
C GLU A 46 -3.00 6.89 16.00
N ASP A 47 -1.84 7.55 16.14
CA ASP A 47 -1.51 8.81 15.48
C ASP A 47 -0.13 8.73 14.81
N SER A 48 -0.11 8.05 13.67
CA SER A 48 1.06 7.85 12.81
C SER A 48 1.51 9.12 12.09
N GLY A 49 1.00 10.29 12.48
CA GLY A 49 1.35 11.59 11.93
C GLY A 49 0.67 11.86 10.60
N TYR A 50 1.44 12.10 9.53
CA TYR A 50 0.87 12.51 8.24
C TYR A 50 0.41 11.37 7.34
N TRP A 51 0.68 10.11 7.66
CA TRP A 51 0.30 8.99 6.80
C TRP A 51 -0.02 7.75 7.64
N ARG A 52 -0.75 6.78 7.08
CA ARG A 52 -0.94 5.46 7.67
C ARG A 52 -1.03 4.37 6.60
N TYR A 53 -0.73 3.13 6.98
CA TYR A 53 -0.97 1.97 6.13
C TYR A 53 -2.46 1.67 5.99
N ARG A 54 -2.84 1.11 4.83
CA ARG A 54 -4.20 0.74 4.48
C ARG A 54 -4.23 -0.63 3.80
N MET A 55 -5.38 -1.31 3.87
CA MET A 55 -5.62 -2.45 2.97
C MET A 55 -5.63 -1.98 1.50
N PRO A 56 -5.20 -2.80 0.53
CA PRO A 56 -5.30 -2.48 -0.89
C PRO A 56 -6.69 -2.02 -1.29
N GLY A 57 -6.77 -0.86 -1.94
CA GLY A 57 -8.02 -0.23 -2.38
C GLY A 57 -8.67 0.70 -1.35
N LEU A 58 -8.11 0.79 -0.13
CA LEU A 58 -8.52 1.75 0.89
C LEU A 58 -7.48 2.87 1.11
N GLY A 59 -6.34 2.82 0.43
CA GLY A 59 -5.34 3.88 0.41
C GLY A 59 -5.28 4.62 -0.92
N GLN A 60 -4.09 5.07 -1.29
CA GLN A 60 -3.85 5.97 -2.42
C GLN A 60 -2.89 5.38 -3.46
N ILE A 61 -2.50 4.12 -3.34
CA ILE A 61 -1.75 3.43 -4.41
C ILE A 61 -2.67 3.20 -5.61
N ASP A 62 -2.17 3.55 -6.81
CA ASP A 62 -2.80 3.26 -8.08
C ASP A 62 -2.52 1.81 -8.47
N TRP A 63 -3.25 0.90 -7.84
CA TRP A 63 -3.14 -0.54 -8.08
C TRP A 63 -3.47 -0.92 -9.52
N LYS A 64 -4.35 -0.18 -10.19
CA LYS A 64 -4.69 -0.45 -11.59
C LYS A 64 -3.46 -0.23 -12.47
N ASN A 65 -2.77 0.90 -12.29
CA ASN A 65 -1.54 1.16 -13.05
C ASN A 65 -0.42 0.20 -12.66
N PHE A 66 -0.24 -0.07 -11.37
CA PHE A 66 0.76 -1.02 -10.88
C PHE A 66 0.60 -2.42 -11.51
N VAL A 67 -0.62 -2.97 -11.50
CA VAL A 67 -0.90 -4.29 -12.09
C VAL A 67 -0.75 -4.27 -13.61
N ASN A 68 -1.12 -3.18 -14.28
CA ASN A 68 -0.91 -3.05 -15.72
C ASN A 68 0.58 -3.09 -16.08
N GLU A 69 1.43 -2.36 -15.35
CA GLU A 69 2.88 -2.33 -15.62
C GLU A 69 3.55 -3.68 -15.33
N LEU A 70 3.11 -4.40 -14.28
CA LEU A 70 3.53 -5.79 -14.07
C LEU A 70 3.16 -6.70 -15.26
N ARG A 71 1.94 -6.54 -15.78
CA ARG A 71 1.47 -7.31 -16.95
C ARG A 71 2.30 -6.98 -18.20
N GLU A 72 2.62 -5.71 -18.43
CA GLU A 72 3.41 -5.27 -19.60
C GLU A 72 4.85 -5.81 -19.58
N ILE A 73 5.45 -6.00 -18.41
CA ILE A 73 6.77 -6.63 -18.29
C ILE A 73 6.72 -8.16 -18.31
N GLY A 74 5.53 -8.76 -18.38
CA GLY A 74 5.34 -10.20 -18.39
C GLY A 74 5.50 -10.87 -17.02
N TYR A 75 5.31 -10.15 -15.92
CA TYR A 75 5.31 -10.74 -14.58
C TYR A 75 4.05 -11.61 -14.40
N ASP A 76 4.24 -12.90 -14.11
CA ASP A 76 3.20 -13.92 -14.01
C ASP A 76 3.14 -14.61 -12.63
N ASP A 77 3.76 -13.99 -11.62
CA ASP A 77 3.85 -14.51 -10.26
C ASP A 77 2.92 -13.75 -9.27
N VAL A 78 3.13 -13.93 -7.97
CA VAL A 78 2.21 -13.53 -6.90
C VAL A 78 2.23 -12.02 -6.63
N ILE A 79 1.04 -11.47 -6.38
CA ILE A 79 0.81 -10.21 -5.67
C ILE A 79 0.38 -10.54 -4.24
N SER A 80 1.31 -10.48 -3.30
CA SER A 80 1.11 -10.91 -1.91
C SER A 80 0.63 -9.77 -1.04
N ILE A 81 -0.48 -9.90 -0.32
CA ILE A 81 -0.95 -8.81 0.56
C ILE A 81 -0.10 -8.77 1.83
N GLU A 82 0.52 -7.63 2.10
CA GLU A 82 1.20 -7.34 3.38
C GLU A 82 0.29 -6.42 4.22
N HIS A 83 -0.26 -6.96 5.31
CA HIS A 83 -1.25 -6.26 6.13
C HIS A 83 -0.62 -5.55 7.33
N GLU A 84 -0.75 -4.22 7.36
CA GLU A 84 -0.41 -3.34 8.50
C GLU A 84 -1.47 -2.23 8.71
N ASP A 85 -2.70 -2.40 8.22
CA ASP A 85 -3.75 -1.38 8.38
C ASP A 85 -4.27 -1.34 9.84
N PRO A 86 -4.08 -0.22 10.56
CA PRO A 86 -4.47 -0.12 11.97
C PRO A 86 -5.98 -0.18 12.21
N LEU A 87 -6.82 -0.05 11.16
CA LEU A 87 -8.26 -0.24 11.29
C LEU A 87 -8.69 -1.72 11.24
N TYR A 88 -7.83 -2.60 10.71
CA TYR A 88 -8.09 -4.03 10.55
C TYR A 88 -7.13 -4.90 11.39
N GLU A 89 -6.61 -4.37 12.49
CA GLU A 89 -5.80 -5.10 13.46
C GLU A 89 -6.52 -5.26 14.82
N GLY A 90 -5.87 -5.92 15.77
CA GLY A 90 -6.34 -6.09 17.16
C GLY A 90 -7.31 -7.25 17.39
N SER A 91 -7.81 -7.90 16.35
CA SER A 91 -8.50 -9.20 16.45
C SER A 91 -8.39 -9.99 15.15
N GLU A 92 -8.47 -11.32 15.25
CA GLU A 92 -8.47 -12.21 14.08
C GLU A 92 -9.63 -11.90 13.12
N GLU A 93 -10.81 -11.56 13.65
CA GLU A 93 -11.98 -11.19 12.86
C GLU A 93 -11.71 -9.93 12.02
N LYS A 94 -11.12 -8.89 12.63
CA LYS A 94 -10.76 -7.66 11.92
C LYS A 94 -9.70 -7.92 10.86
N VAL A 95 -8.68 -8.71 11.18
CA VAL A 95 -7.61 -9.10 10.24
C VAL A 95 -8.20 -9.82 9.03
N LYS A 96 -9.05 -10.84 9.25
CA LYS A 96 -9.71 -11.56 8.17
C LYS A 96 -10.59 -10.64 7.32
N LYS A 97 -11.33 -9.73 7.95
CA LYS A 97 -12.15 -8.74 7.22
C LYS A 97 -11.30 -7.83 6.34
N GLY A 98 -10.18 -7.32 6.86
CA GLY A 98 -9.24 -6.50 6.09
C GLY A 98 -8.69 -7.26 4.88
N LEU A 99 -8.18 -8.48 5.11
CA LEU A 99 -7.68 -9.37 4.06
C LEU A 99 -8.73 -9.65 2.99
N SER A 100 -9.98 -9.95 3.36
CA SER A 100 -11.07 -10.15 2.41
C SER A 100 -11.29 -8.91 1.53
N LEU A 101 -11.30 -7.70 2.11
CA LEU A 101 -11.48 -6.46 1.35
C LEU A 101 -10.35 -6.24 0.34
N GLY A 102 -9.10 -6.43 0.77
CA GLY A 102 -7.93 -6.31 -0.12
C GLY A 102 -7.96 -7.33 -1.26
N ILE A 103 -8.29 -8.59 -0.96
CA ILE A 103 -8.43 -9.66 -1.96
C ILE A 103 -9.54 -9.32 -2.95
N GLU A 104 -10.72 -8.92 -2.48
CA GLU A 104 -11.86 -8.56 -3.32
C GLU A 104 -11.56 -7.38 -4.24
N TYR A 105 -10.77 -6.41 -3.77
CA TYR A 105 -10.33 -5.29 -4.57
C TYR A 105 -9.32 -5.72 -5.65
N LEU A 106 -8.23 -6.39 -5.26
CA LEU A 106 -7.15 -6.77 -6.18
C LEU A 106 -7.61 -7.79 -7.24
N LYS A 107 -8.51 -8.71 -6.89
CA LYS A 107 -9.09 -9.68 -7.85
C LYS A 107 -9.80 -9.04 -9.05
N LYS A 108 -10.21 -7.78 -8.94
CA LYS A 108 -10.85 -7.05 -10.06
C LYS A 108 -9.84 -6.50 -11.06
N LEU A 109 -8.55 -6.51 -10.72
CA LEU A 109 -7.46 -5.87 -11.48
C LEU A 109 -6.54 -6.87 -12.19
N VAL A 110 -6.46 -8.11 -11.66
CA VAL A 110 -5.64 -9.19 -12.21
C VAL A 110 -6.34 -9.93 -13.33
#